data_AF-A0A924C594-F1
#
_entry.id   AF-A0A924C594-F1
#
_cell.length_a   1.000
_cell.length_b   1.000
_cell.length_c   1.000
_cell.angle_alpha   90.00
_cell.angle_beta   90.00
_cell.angle_gamma   90.00
#
_symmetry.space_group_name_H-M   'P 1'
#
loop_
_entity.id
_entity.type
_entity.pdbx_description
1 polymer ?
#
loop_
_entity_poly.entity_id
_entity_poly.type
_entity_poly.pdbx_seq_one_letter_code
_entity_poly.pdbx_strand_id
1 'polypeptide(L)' 'MANIKIDGKDYDFDKLSDDSKSQLAALQFVDAELTRLSSQNAAMQTARLAYAKALKDGLAASAAQVNSALAGDTIKFS' A
#
# COMPACT_ATOMS: atom_id res chain seq x y z
N MET A 1 -19.73 33.92 -1.15
CA MET A 1 -18.28 34.08 -1.39
C MET A 1 -17.54 32.87 -0.82
N ALA A 2 -17.75 31.70 -1.41
CA ALA A 2 -16.84 30.58 -1.17
C ALA A 2 -15.53 30.92 -1.90
N ASN A 3 -14.45 31.21 -1.18
CA ASN A 3 -13.15 31.41 -1.79
C ASN A 3 -12.45 30.04 -1.93
N ILE A 4 -12.00 29.73 -3.14
CA ILE A 4 -11.20 28.53 -3.41
C ILE A 4 -9.77 28.94 -3.73
N LYS A 5 -8.80 28.20 -3.19
CA LYS A 5 -7.40 28.37 -3.57
C LYS A 5 -7.06 27.40 -4.69
N ILE A 6 -6.72 27.94 -5.85
CA ILE A 6 -6.16 27.18 -6.97
C ILE A 6 -4.74 27.74 -7.20
N ASP A 7 -3.73 26.87 -7.15
CA ASP A 7 -2.32 27.23 -7.32
C ASP A 7 -1.83 28.37 -6.40
N GLY A 8 -2.35 28.40 -5.16
CA GLY A 8 -1.97 29.40 -4.15
C GLY A 8 -2.61 30.78 -4.33
N LYS A 9 -3.42 30.98 -5.38
CA LYS A 9 -4.22 32.19 -5.58
C LYS A 9 -5.64 31.98 -5.08
N ASP A 10 -6.16 32.96 -4.36
CA ASP A 10 -7.54 33.01 -3.92
C ASP A 10 -8.46 33.42 -5.08
N TYR A 11 -9.39 32.55 -5.44
CA TYR A 11 -10.45 32.82 -6.41
C TYR A 11 -11.80 32.82 -5.70
N ASP A 12 -12.66 33.77 -6.08
CA ASP A 12 -14.04 33.75 -5.66
C ASP A 12 -14.81 32.75 -6.51
N PHE A 13 -15.33 31.69 -5.88
CA PHE A 13 -16.07 30.63 -6.55
C PHE A 13 -17.27 31.20 -7.31
N ASP A 14 -17.90 32.25 -6.77
CA ASP A 14 -19.07 32.88 -7.38
C ASP A 14 -18.70 33.63 -8.68
N LYS A 15 -17.42 33.99 -8.87
CA LYS A 15 -16.89 34.66 -10.08
C LYS A 15 -16.26 33.73 -11.11
N LEU A 16 -16.19 32.43 -10.82
CA LEU A 16 -15.71 31.45 -11.80
C LEU A 16 -16.77 31.23 -12.89
N SER A 17 -16.31 30.97 -14.11
CA SER A 17 -17.19 30.51 -15.18
C SER A 17 -17.80 29.15 -14.83
N ASP A 18 -18.96 28.84 -15.39
CA ASP A 18 -19.62 27.56 -15.18
C ASP A 18 -18.75 26.38 -15.67
N ASP A 19 -17.98 26.59 -16.74
CA ASP A 19 -17.00 25.61 -17.23
C ASP A 19 -15.90 25.34 -16.19
N SER A 20 -15.34 26.39 -15.57
CA SER A 20 -14.31 26.23 -14.52
C SER A 20 -14.85 25.53 -13.28
N LYS A 21 -16.10 25.80 -12.88
CA LYS A 21 -16.76 25.09 -11.77
C LYS A 21 -16.95 23.62 -12.09
N SER A 22 -17.35 23.29 -13.33
CA SER A 22 -17.50 21.91 -13.80
C SER A 22 -16.16 21.16 -13.78
N GLN A 23 -15.10 21.79 -14.29
CA GLN A 23 -13.75 21.20 -14.26
C GLN A 23 -13.23 21.00 -12.83
N LEU A 24 -13.51 21.95 -11.92
CA LEU A 24 -13.13 21.80 -10.52
C LEU A 24 -13.86 20.63 -9.87
N ALA A 25 -15.15 20.46 -10.12
CA ALA A 25 -15.91 19.32 -9.61
C ALA A 25 -15.38 17.99 -10.15
N ALA A 26 -15.04 17.94 -11.45
CA ALA A 26 -14.40 16.77 -12.06
C ALA A 26 -13.04 16.48 -11.42
N LEU A 27 -12.22 17.50 -11.14
CA LEU A 27 -10.93 17.35 -10.48
C LEU A 27 -11.10 16.79 -9.06
N GLN A 28 -12.00 17.37 -8.27
CA GLN A 28 -12.29 16.89 -6.90
C GLN A 28 -12.75 15.42 -6.89
N PHE A 29 -13.56 15.03 -7.87
CA PHE A 29 -13.97 13.64 -8.05
C PHE A 29 -12.78 12.72 -8.34
N VAL A 30 -11.91 13.12 -9.28
CA VAL A 30 -10.71 12.35 -9.62
C VAL A 30 -9.75 12.24 -8.43
N ASP A 31 -9.55 13.32 -7.67
CA ASP A 31 -8.68 13.33 -6.49
C ASP A 31 -9.20 12.40 -5.38
N ALA A 32 -10.52 12.38 -5.16
CA ALA A 32 -11.14 11.44 -4.23
C ALA A 32 -10.91 9.99 -4.65
N GLU A 33 -11.04 9.69 -5.95
CA GLU A 33 -10.81 8.34 -6.47
C GLU A 33 -9.33 7.92 -6.40
N LEU A 34 -8.40 8.84 -6.70
CA LEU A 34 -6.97 8.61 -6.51
C LEU A 34 -6.62 8.30 -5.04
N THR A 35 -7.23 9.02 -4.10
CA THR A 35 -7.04 8.79 -2.66
C THR A 35 -7.57 7.40 -2.26
N ARG A 36 -8.72 7.00 -2.80
CA ARG A 36 -9.32 5.67 -2.59
C ARG A 36 -8.40 4.57 -3.11
N LEU A 37 -7.89 4.71 -4.33
CA LEU A 37 -6.96 3.75 -4.94
C LEU A 37 -5.64 3.65 -4.19
N SER A 38 -5.09 4.78 -3.74
CA SER A 38 -3.87 4.82 -2.92
C SER A 38 -4.06 4.02 -1.63
N SER A 39 -5.20 4.20 -0.96
CA SER A 39 -5.55 3.46 0.26
C SER A 39 -5.64 1.95 0.02
N GLN A 40 -6.26 1.55 -1.09
CA GLN A 40 -6.32 0.13 -1.48
C GLN A 40 -4.93 -0.43 -1.80
N ASN A 41 -4.09 0.34 -2.49
CA ASN A 41 -2.72 -0.06 -2.80
C ASN A 41 -1.90 -0.27 -1.51
N ALA A 42 -2.00 0.63 -0.54
CA ALA A 42 -1.35 0.47 0.76
C ALA A 42 -1.76 -0.83 1.46
N ALA A 43 -3.07 -1.16 1.47
CA ALA A 43 -3.55 -2.42 2.02
C ALA A 43 -2.96 -3.65 1.29
N MET A 44 -2.88 -3.60 -0.04
CA MET A 44 -2.29 -4.68 -0.83
C MET A 44 -0.78 -4.82 -0.57
N GLN A 45 -0.06 -3.73 -0.37
CA GLN A 45 1.36 -3.76 -0.02
C GLN A 45 1.58 -4.42 1.35
N THR A 46 0.74 -4.11 2.35
CA THR A 46 0.79 -4.79 3.65
C THR A 46 0.56 -6.29 3.51
N ALA A 47 -0.45 -6.71 2.74
CA ALA A 47 -0.71 -8.13 2.49
C ALA A 47 0.47 -8.81 1.79
N ARG A 48 1.06 -8.17 0.76
CA ARG A 48 2.25 -8.66 0.07
C ARG A 48 3.42 -8.89 1.02
N LEU A 49 3.68 -7.94 1.93
CA LEU A 49 4.75 -8.08 2.93
C LEU A 49 4.47 -9.23 3.90
N ALA A 50 3.23 -9.38 4.35
CA ALA A 50 2.83 -10.50 5.22
C ALA A 50 3.06 -11.85 4.54
N TYR A 51 2.67 -11.99 3.27
CA TYR A 51 2.90 -13.22 2.50
C TYR A 51 4.37 -13.49 2.24
N ALA A 52 5.16 -12.45 1.91
CA ALA A 52 6.60 -12.59 1.74
C ALA A 52 7.28 -13.06 3.05
N LYS A 53 6.85 -12.52 4.20
CA LYS A 53 7.33 -12.96 5.51
C LYS A 53 6.96 -14.42 5.79
N ALA A 54 5.69 -14.79 5.60
CA ALA A 54 5.22 -16.16 5.81
C ALA A 54 5.97 -17.17 4.92
N LEU A 55 6.23 -16.82 3.66
CA LEU A 55 7.02 -17.63 2.75
C LEU A 55 8.46 -17.79 3.26
N LYS A 56 9.11 -16.70 3.68
CA LYS A 56 10.47 -16.73 4.23
C LYS A 56 10.54 -17.63 5.47
N ASP A 57 9.57 -17.50 6.38
CA ASP A 57 9.51 -18.29 7.61
C ASP A 57 9.32 -19.78 7.30
N GLY A 58 8.46 -20.12 6.33
CA GLY A 58 8.26 -21.49 5.86
C GLY A 58 9.50 -22.12 5.22
N LEU A 59 10.25 -21.35 4.42
CA LEU A 59 11.52 -21.80 3.83
C LEU A 59 12.65 -21.96 4.87
N ALA A 60 12.68 -21.11 5.90
CA ALA A 60 13.63 -21.25 7.00
C ALA A 60 13.33 -22.49 7.87
N ALA A 61 12.04 -22.78 8.11
CA ALA A 61 11.62 -23.96 8.85
C ALA A 61 11.96 -25.27 8.12
N SER A 62 11.79 -25.31 6.79
CA SER A 62 12.17 -26.49 5.99
C SER A 62 13.68 -26.69 5.92
N ALA A 63 14.47 -25.62 5.86
CA ALA A 63 15.93 -25.70 5.92
C ALA A 63 16.45 -26.19 7.31
N ALA A 64 15.76 -25.84 8.40
CA ALA A 64 16.13 -26.28 9.74
C ALA A 64 15.88 -27.78 9.99
N GLN A 65 14.86 -28.38 9.36
CA GLN A 65 14.61 -29.83 9.50
C GLN A 65 15.73 -30.69 8.89
N VAL A 66 16.43 -30.21 7.85
CA VAL A 66 17.52 -30.96 7.19
C VAL A 66 18.74 -31.13 8.10
N ASN A 67 18.98 -30.18 9.02
CA ASN A 67 20.17 -30.23 9.90
C ASN A 67 19.97 -31.04 11.19
N SER A 68 18.73 -31.37 11.55
CA SER A 68 18.44 -32.16 12.78
C SER A 68 18.52 -33.67 12.56
N ALA A 69 18.37 -34.15 11.31
CA ALA A 69 18.46 -35.57 10.97
C ALA A 69 19.90 -36.11 11.01
N LEU A 70 20.91 -35.24 11.02
CA LEU A 70 22.32 -35.64 10.94
C LEU A 70 23.05 -35.68 12.30
N ALA A 71 22.42 -35.25 13.40
CA ALA A 71 23.05 -35.21 14.73
C ALA A 71 22.73 -36.44 15.61
N GLY A 72 21.83 -37.33 15.16
CA GLY A 72 21.32 -38.45 15.97
C GLY A 72 22.09 -39.77 15.84
N ASP A 73 22.94 -39.96 14.82
CA ASP A 73 23.46 -41.30 14.47
C ASP A 73 24.96 -41.51 14.74
N THR A 74 25.59 -40.70 15.60
CA THR A 74 26.95 -41.04 16.06
C THR A 74 26.88 -42.09 17.17
N ILE A 75 26.67 -43.33 16.75
CA ILE A 75 26.76 -44.53 17.59
C ILE A 75 28.16 -44.59 18.24
N LYS A 76 28.22 -44.52 19.56
CA LYS A 76 29.43 -44.83 20.34
C LYS A 76 29.50 -46.34 20.52
N PHE A 77 30.27 -47.01 19.68
CA PHE A 77 30.70 -48.38 19.95
C PHE A 77 31.82 -48.34 20.99
N SER A 78 31.62 -49.09 22.08
CA SER A 78 32.61 -49.48 23.08
C SER A 78 33.74 -50.31 22.49
#